data_AF-A0A0G3ID33-F1
#
_entry.id   AF-A0A0G3ID33-F1
#
_cell.length_a   1.000
_cell.length_b   1.000
_cell.length_c   1.000
_cell.angle_alpha   90.00
_cell.angle_beta   90.00
_cell.angle_gamma   90.00
#
_symmetry.space_group_name_H-M   'P 1'
#
loop_
_entity.id
_entity.type
_entity.pdbx_description
1 polymer ?
#
loop_
_entity_poly.entity_id
_entity_poly.type
_entity_poly.pdbx_seq_one_letter_code
_entity_poly.pdbx_strand_id
1 'polypeptide(L)'
;MAKKFPLFKGATRVPCWAFVPRNVFILTFMFSGALFMLIHFYAFAVFALLWLIEWGITKHDDRAFRIIWIWIVTKVRNRFDSRFTGLWGGSSYSPVSYTDPVAKAERDEV
;
A
#
# COMPACT_ATOMS: atom_id res chain seq x y z
N MET A 1 8.65 4.67 -22.24
CA MET A 1 8.47 3.63 -23.28
C MET A 1 7.31 2.69 -22.90
N ALA A 2 6.05 3.12 -23.08
CA ALA A 2 4.84 2.31 -22.84
C ALA A 2 3.79 2.47 -23.97
N LYS A 3 4.19 3.01 -25.13
CA LYS A 3 3.30 3.32 -26.26
C LYS A 3 2.85 2.08 -27.06
N LYS A 4 3.51 0.93 -26.89
CA LYS A 4 3.38 -0.22 -27.81
C LYS A 4 2.08 -1.02 -27.63
N PHE A 5 1.44 -1.00 -26.44
CA PHE A 5 0.19 -1.73 -26.18
C PHE A 5 -0.73 -1.02 -25.16
N PRO A 6 -1.52 -0.01 -25.58
CA PRO A 6 -2.43 0.70 -24.68
C PRO A 6 -3.52 -0.22 -24.09
N LEU A 7 -3.88 -1.29 -24.81
CA LEU A 7 -4.94 -2.23 -24.43
C LEU A 7 -4.63 -2.97 -23.11
N PHE A 8 -3.38 -3.40 -22.90
CA PHE A 8 -2.98 -4.11 -21.67
C PHE A 8 -2.95 -3.20 -20.43
N LYS A 9 -2.71 -1.90 -20.61
CA LYS A 9 -2.70 -0.95 -19.48
C LYS A 9 -4.12 -0.66 -18.99
N GLY A 10 -5.10 -0.56 -19.90
CA GLY A 10 -6.51 -0.41 -19.54
C GLY A 10 -7.04 -1.60 -18.72
N ALA A 11 -6.72 -2.84 -19.14
CA ALA A 11 -7.15 -4.06 -18.46
C ALA A 11 -6.45 -4.34 -17.13
N THR A 12 -5.25 -3.77 -16.90
CA THR A 12 -4.46 -4.00 -15.67
C THR A 12 -4.28 -2.76 -14.81
N ARG A 13 -4.98 -1.67 -15.14
CA ARG A 13 -4.99 -0.43 -14.36
C ARG A 13 -5.54 -0.70 -12.96
N VAL A 14 -4.97 -0.04 -11.96
CA VAL A 14 -5.56 -0.05 -10.62
C VAL A 14 -6.86 0.78 -10.65
N PRO A 15 -7.97 0.29 -10.08
CA PRO A 15 -9.20 1.07 -10.03
C PRO A 15 -8.94 2.39 -9.29
N CYS A 16 -9.17 3.52 -9.95
CA CYS A 16 -9.02 4.85 -9.37
C CYS A 16 -10.37 5.52 -9.19
N TRP A 17 -10.50 6.33 -8.14
CA TRP A 17 -11.60 7.27 -7.94
C TRP A 17 -11.03 8.63 -7.57
N ALA A 18 -11.61 9.72 -8.10
CA ALA A 18 -11.07 11.06 -7.95
C ALA A 18 -9.55 11.16 -8.25
N PHE A 19 -9.10 10.53 -9.35
CA PHE A 19 -7.71 10.47 -9.81
C PHE A 19 -6.70 9.74 -8.90
N VAL A 20 -7.14 9.11 -7.81
CA VAL A 20 -6.29 8.36 -6.86
C VAL A 20 -6.74 6.88 -6.82
N PRO A 21 -5.86 5.90 -6.55
CA PRO A 21 -6.26 4.50 -6.33
C PRO A 21 -7.33 4.35 -5.25
N ARG A 22 -8.39 3.59 -5.58
CA ARG A 22 -9.60 3.45 -4.73
C ARG A 22 -9.28 3.06 -3.29
N ASN A 23 -8.38 2.10 -3.09
CA ASN A 23 -8.05 1.61 -1.74
C ASN A 23 -7.43 2.70 -0.87
N VAL A 24 -6.58 3.55 -1.45
CA VAL A 24 -5.92 4.66 -0.75
C VAL A 24 -6.95 5.74 -0.45
N PHE A 25 -7.76 6.10 -1.44
CA PHE A 25 -8.83 7.08 -1.27
C PHE A 25 -9.80 6.69 -0.12
N ILE A 26 -10.22 5.41 -0.07
CA ILE A 26 -11.10 4.91 0.99
C ILE A 26 -10.40 5.01 2.36
N LEU A 27 -9.13 4.64 2.45
CA LEU A 27 -8.36 4.74 3.69
C LEU A 27 -8.32 6.18 4.20
N THR A 28 -8.08 7.14 3.31
CA THR A 28 -8.02 8.58 3.64
C THR A 28 -9.37 9.10 4.06
N PHE A 29 -10.44 8.69 3.38
CA PHE A 29 -11.80 9.03 3.77
C PHE A 29 -12.14 8.48 5.17
N MET A 30 -11.80 7.22 5.45
CA MET A 30 -12.00 6.61 6.77
C MET A 30 -11.19 7.32 7.85
N PHE A 31 -9.92 7.65 7.58
CA PHE A 31 -9.05 8.36 8.50
C PHE A 31 -9.56 9.77 8.83
N SER A 32 -9.93 10.55 7.80
CA SER A 32 -10.53 11.88 8.00
C SER A 32 -11.90 11.79 8.69
N GLY A 33 -12.71 10.78 8.36
CA GLY A 33 -13.98 10.51 9.03
C GLY A 33 -13.82 10.20 10.51
N ALA A 34 -12.81 9.40 10.89
CA ALA A 34 -12.48 9.15 12.29
C ALA A 34 -12.01 10.43 13.01
N LEU A 35 -11.21 11.26 12.34
CA LEU A 35 -10.74 12.55 12.88
C LEU A 35 -11.87 13.57 13.06
N PHE A 36 -12.99 13.43 12.34
CA PHE A 36 -14.11 14.36 12.45
C PHE A 36 -14.62 14.50 13.89
N MET A 37 -14.59 13.43 14.70
CA MET A 37 -15.00 13.51 16.11
C MET A 37 -14.08 14.36 16.99
N LEU A 38 -12.82 14.55 16.57
CA LEU A 38 -11.82 15.32 17.32
C LEU A 38 -11.75 16.77 16.84
N ILE A 39 -11.70 16.97 15.52
CA ILE A 39 -11.43 18.28 14.91
C ILE A 39 -12.61 18.82 14.10
N HIS A 40 -13.77 18.15 14.12
CA HIS A 40 -15.00 18.58 13.47
C HIS A 40 -14.76 18.95 12.00
N PHE A 41 -15.19 20.14 11.57
CA PHE A 41 -15.07 20.60 10.19
C PHE A 41 -13.63 20.75 9.68
N TYR A 42 -12.63 20.86 10.56
CA TYR A 42 -11.23 20.87 10.13
C TYR A 42 -10.81 19.53 9.49
N ALA A 43 -11.52 18.43 9.75
CA ALA A 43 -11.28 17.15 9.09
C ALA A 43 -11.46 17.22 7.57
N PHE A 44 -12.33 18.10 7.06
CA PHE A 44 -12.46 18.32 5.62
C PHE A 44 -11.21 18.96 5.01
N ALA A 45 -10.58 19.89 5.72
CA ALA A 45 -9.32 20.49 5.28
C ALA A 45 -8.18 19.45 5.28
N VAL A 46 -8.13 18.59 6.31
CA VAL A 46 -7.19 17.47 6.36
C VAL A 46 -7.42 16.51 5.19
N PHE A 47 -8.67 16.16 4.90
CA PHE A 47 -9.01 15.29 3.78
C PHE A 47 -8.56 15.89 2.43
N ALA A 48 -8.85 17.17 2.19
CA ALA A 48 -8.45 17.85 0.96
C ALA A 48 -6.92 17.89 0.80
N LEU A 49 -6.19 18.14 1.90
CA LEU A 49 -4.73 18.15 1.91
C LEU A 49 -4.14 16.76 1.62
N LEU A 50 -4.65 15.71 2.27
CA LEU A 50 -4.20 14.34 2.04
C LEU A 50 -4.50 13.90 0.60
N TRP A 51 -5.69 14.22 0.08
CA TRP A 51 -6.04 13.95 -1.30
C TRP A 51 -5.10 14.64 -2.30
N LEU A 52 -4.70 15.90 -2.04
CA LEU A 52 -3.73 16.61 -2.90
C LEU A 52 -2.36 15.92 -2.92
N ILE A 53 -1.89 15.45 -1.77
CA ILE A 53 -0.64 14.69 -1.66
C ILE A 53 -0.75 13.39 -2.46
N GLU A 54 -1.85 12.65 -2.27
CA GLU A 54 -2.10 11.40 -2.98
C GLU A 54 -2.17 11.57 -4.49
N TRP A 55 -2.86 12.62 -4.93
CA TRP A 55 -2.92 13.00 -6.34
C TRP A 55 -1.52 13.33 -6.87
N GLY A 56 -0.73 14.11 -6.14
CA GLY A 56 0.65 14.43 -6.52
C GLY A 56 1.52 13.18 -6.72
N ILE A 57 1.37 12.18 -5.84
CA ILE A 57 2.09 10.89 -5.94
C ILE A 57 1.61 10.07 -7.14
N THR A 58 0.29 10.05 -7.39
CA THR A 58 -0.33 9.12 -8.37
C THR A 58 -0.50 9.71 -9.77
N LYS A 59 -0.26 11.01 -9.94
CA LYS A 59 -0.35 11.72 -11.22
C LYS A 59 0.45 11.06 -12.35
N HIS A 60 1.59 10.46 -12.02
CA HIS A 60 2.50 9.84 -12.99
C HIS A 60 2.40 8.31 -13.03
N ASP A 61 2.06 7.67 -11.91
CA ASP A 61 1.94 6.22 -11.78
C ASP A 61 0.81 5.84 -10.82
N ASP A 62 -0.22 5.16 -11.34
CA ASP A 62 -1.36 4.67 -10.56
C ASP A 62 -0.98 3.57 -9.56
N ARG A 63 0.18 2.94 -9.74
CA ARG A 63 0.69 1.87 -8.87
C ARG A 63 1.70 2.36 -7.83
N ALA A 64 2.00 3.67 -7.78
CA ALA A 64 3.01 4.24 -6.87
C ALA A 64 2.81 3.81 -5.40
N PHE A 65 1.58 3.86 -4.89
CA PHE A 65 1.28 3.43 -3.51
C PHE A 65 1.55 1.94 -3.26
N ARG A 66 1.40 1.07 -4.26
CA ARG A 66 1.77 -0.34 -4.13
C ARG A 66 3.28 -0.50 -3.97
N ILE A 67 4.06 0.30 -4.69
CA ILE A 67 5.52 0.28 -4.62
C ILE A 67 5.98 0.79 -3.25
N ILE A 68 5.39 1.90 -2.77
CA ILE A 68 5.64 2.44 -1.43
C ILE A 68 5.33 1.38 -0.37
N TRP A 69 4.19 0.69 -0.48
CA TRP A 69 3.81 -0.37 0.46
C TRP A 69 4.83 -1.52 0.48
N ILE A 70 5.26 -2.01 -0.69
CA ILE A 70 6.28 -3.07 -0.79
C ILE A 70 7.61 -2.61 -0.19
N TRP A 71 7.99 -1.36 -0.42
CA TRP A 71 9.17 -0.78 0.21
C TRP A 71 9.07 -0.77 1.75
N ILE A 72 7.92 -0.36 2.30
CA ILE A 72 7.67 -0.40 3.76
C ILE A 72 7.80 -1.83 4.27
N VAL A 73 7.16 -2.80 3.61
CA VAL A 73 7.22 -4.21 4.01
C VAL A 73 8.66 -4.73 3.99
N THR A 74 9.40 -4.48 2.92
CA THR A 74 10.75 -5.03 2.75
C THR A 74 11.80 -4.35 3.63
N LYS A 75 11.69 -3.05 3.89
CA LYS A 75 12.68 -2.28 4.66
C LYS A 75 12.36 -2.15 6.15
N VAL A 76 11.08 -2.11 6.49
CA VAL A 76 10.61 -1.91 7.86
C VAL A 76 10.11 -3.23 8.43
N ARG A 77 9.00 -3.78 7.93
CA ARG A 77 8.34 -4.95 8.54
C ARG A 77 9.26 -6.18 8.59
N ASN A 78 9.85 -6.54 7.46
CA ASN A 78 10.68 -7.74 7.37
C ASN A 78 12.00 -7.63 8.15
N ARG A 79 12.38 -6.44 8.64
CA ARG A 79 13.48 -6.27 9.58
C ARG A 79 13.13 -6.80 10.97
N PHE A 80 11.86 -6.70 11.37
CA PHE A 80 11.38 -7.17 12.67
C PHE A 80 11.11 -8.67 12.67
N ASP A 81 10.58 -9.22 11.57
CA ASP A 81 10.15 -10.63 11.52
C ASP A 81 11.28 -11.64 11.27
N SER A 82 12.37 -11.23 10.60
CA SER A 82 13.42 -12.16 10.15
C SER A 82 14.76 -11.82 10.80
N ARG A 83 15.28 -12.77 11.60
CA ARG A 83 16.62 -12.71 12.20
C ARG A 83 17.73 -12.64 11.15
N PHE A 84 17.48 -13.13 9.94
CA PHE A 84 18.44 -13.14 8.84
C PHE A 84 18.47 -11.83 8.04
N THR A 85 17.47 -10.95 8.18
CA THR A 85 17.41 -9.69 7.42
C THR A 85 18.56 -8.74 7.78
N GLY A 86 18.97 -8.72 9.06
CA GLY A 86 20.15 -7.97 9.50
C GLY A 86 21.48 -8.59 9.05
N LEU A 87 21.50 -9.90 8.86
CA LEU A 87 22.70 -10.66 8.53
C LEU A 87 23.00 -10.63 7.02
N TRP A 88 21.96 -10.63 6.17
CA TRP A 88 22.08 -10.73 4.70
C TRP A 88 21.82 -9.38 4.01
N GLY A 89 21.50 -8.32 4.77
CA GLY A 89 21.32 -6.97 4.24
C GLY A 89 20.13 -6.79 3.30
N GLY A 90 19.25 -7.79 3.18
CA GLY A 90 18.18 -7.83 2.20
C GLY A 90 16.99 -8.65 2.66
N SER A 91 15.82 -8.28 2.17
CA SER A 91 14.58 -9.04 2.34
C SER A 91 13.79 -9.03 1.04
N SER A 92 13.30 -10.19 0.64
CA SER A 92 12.52 -10.38 -0.60
C SER A 92 11.03 -10.43 -0.27
N TYR A 93 10.23 -9.77 -1.09
CA TYR A 93 8.77 -9.87 -1.02
C TYR A 93 8.29 -10.92 -2.01
N SER A 94 7.58 -11.93 -1.51
CA SER A 94 6.83 -12.89 -2.34
C SER A 94 5.33 -12.67 -2.14
N PRO A 95 4.53 -12.64 -3.20
CA PRO A 95 3.07 -12.64 -3.08
C PRO A 95 2.55 -13.99 -2.56
N VAL A 96 3.37 -15.05 -2.60
CA VAL A 96 3.05 -16.40 -2.12
C VAL A 96 3.80 -16.65 -0.82
N SER A 97 3.09 -17.11 0.21
CA SER A 97 3.71 -17.54 1.46
C SER A 97 4.32 -18.92 1.27
N TYR A 98 5.65 -19.01 1.36
CA TYR A 98 6.38 -20.29 1.32
C TYR A 98 6.60 -20.88 2.72
N THR A 99 5.69 -20.60 3.66
CA THR A 99 5.75 -21.19 4.99
C THR A 99 5.61 -22.69 4.85
N ASP A 100 6.56 -23.44 5.43
CA ASP A 100 6.51 -24.89 5.45
C ASP A 100 5.17 -25.35 6.07
N PRO A 101 4.36 -26.16 5.38
CA PRO A 101 3.03 -26.55 5.87
C PRO A 101 3.07 -27.17 7.27
N VAL A 102 4.16 -27.87 7.61
CA VAL A 102 4.38 -28.47 8.94
C VAL A 102 4.53 -27.40 10.02
N ALA A 103 5.35 -26.38 9.78
CA ALA A 103 5.57 -25.26 10.70
C ALA A 103 4.39 -24.26 10.75
N LYS A 104 3.37 -24.44 9.90
CA LYS A 104 2.14 -23.67 9.92
C LYS A 104 1.09 -24.35 10.82
N ALA A 105 0.94 -25.67 10.70
CA ALA A 105 0.05 -26.46 11.55
C ALA A 105 0.38 -26.27 13.05
N GLU A 106 1.66 -26.34 13.42
CA GLU A 106 2.12 -26.19 14.80
C GLU A 106 1.85 -24.78 15.39
N ARG A 107 1.72 -23.76 14.54
CA ARG A 107 1.47 -22.36 14.94
C ARG A 107 -0.02 -22.04 15.09
N ASP A 108 -0.87 -22.78 14.35
CA ASP A 108 -2.32 -22.61 14.34
C ASP A 108 -3.00 -23.49 15.43
N GLU A 109 -2.27 -24.45 16.02
CA GLU A 109 -2.72 -25.31 17.13
C GLU A 109 -2.52 -24.70 18.53
N VAL A 110 -1.92 -23.51 18.65
CA VAL A 110 -1.63 -22.80 19.92
C VAL A 110 -2.59 -21.63 20.14
#